data_AF-A0A5P9CKJ9-F1
#
_entry.id   AF-A0A5P9CKJ9-F1
#
_cell.length_a   1.000
_cell.length_b   1.000
_cell.length_c   1.000
_cell.angle_alpha   90.00
_cell.angle_beta   90.00
_cell.angle_gamma   90.00
#
_symmetry.space_group_name_H-M   'P 1'
#
loop_
_entity.id
_entity.type
_entity.pdbx_description
1 polymer ?
#
loop_
_entity_poly.entity_id
_entity_poly.type
_entity_poly.pdbx_seq_one_letter_code
_entity_poly.pdbx_strand_id
1 'polypeptide(L)'
;MNGVYNSLRVVTHAKLAMLRSKGYIQGKNLDFDYKTAQGNPAIAVQIARQYVREKPDVLVGIATPTAQALVVAARSIPVVFTAVTDPVGAKLVKSLTQPGKNVTGFSDLSPVNQHVATAL
;
A
#
# COMPACT_ATOMS: atom_id res chain seq x y z
N MET A 1 -1.05 -21.34 2.08
CA MET A 1 -1.17 -19.87 2.30
C MET A 1 0.10 -19.06 1.97
N ASN A 2 1.13 -19.63 1.30
CA ASN A 2 2.41 -18.93 1.03
C ASN A 2 2.43 -18.05 -0.24
N GLY A 3 1.43 -18.17 -1.13
CA GLY A 3 1.39 -17.44 -2.40
C GLY A 3 1.20 -15.93 -2.25
N VAL A 4 0.43 -15.50 -1.24
CA VAL A 4 0.18 -14.06 -0.98
C VAL A 4 1.44 -13.38 -0.43
N TYR A 5 2.22 -14.06 0.41
CA TYR A 5 3.45 -13.48 0.96
C TYR A 5 4.55 -13.31 -0.09
N ASN A 6 4.67 -14.25 -1.03
CA ASN A 6 5.65 -14.14 -2.12
C ASN A 6 5.26 -13.05 -3.13
N SER A 7 3.98 -12.94 -3.47
CA SER A 7 3.51 -11.92 -4.43
C SER A 7 3.69 -10.50 -3.90
N LEU A 8 3.40 -10.24 -2.62
CA LEU A 8 3.63 -8.92 -2.02
C LEU A 8 5.11 -8.54 -2.00
N ARG A 9 6.02 -9.50 -1.79
CA ARG A 9 7.47 -9.26 -1.92
C ARG A 9 7.87 -8.87 -3.34
N VAL A 10 7.34 -9.55 -4.36
CA VAL A 10 7.59 -9.20 -5.77
C VAL A 10 7.14 -7.77 -6.07
N VAL A 11 5.97 -7.37 -5.57
CA VAL A 11 5.46 -5.99 -5.71
C VAL A 11 6.40 -4.97 -5.05
N THR A 12 6.94 -5.27 -3.86
CA THR A 12 7.92 -4.39 -3.20
C THR A 12 9.20 -4.22 -4.03
N HIS A 13 9.74 -5.31 -4.58
CA HIS A 13 10.96 -5.24 -5.40
C HIS A 13 10.73 -4.48 -6.72
N ALA A 14 9.59 -4.72 -7.37
CA ALA A 14 9.21 -3.99 -8.59
C ALA A 14 9.11 -2.48 -8.34
N LYS A 15 8.59 -2.06 -7.17
CA LYS A 15 8.53 -0.65 -6.78
C LYS A 15 9.92 -0.02 -6.59
N LEU A 16 10.83 -0.73 -5.92
CA LEU A 16 12.21 -0.25 -5.71
C LEU A 16 12.97 -0.09 -7.04
N ALA A 17 12.81 -1.05 -7.95
CA ALA A 17 13.38 -0.95 -9.29
C ALA A 17 12.83 0.28 -10.05
N MET A 18 11.52 0.53 -9.97
CA MET A 18 10.91 1.71 -10.59
C MET A 18 11.41 3.02 -9.97
N LEU A 19 11.53 3.12 -8.64
CA LEU A 19 12.09 4.30 -7.97
C LEU A 19 13.51 4.58 -8.46
N ARG A 20 14.34 3.54 -8.58
CA ARG A 20 15.69 3.65 -9.12
C ARG A 20 15.72 4.14 -10.57
N SER A 21 14.82 3.63 -11.41
CA SER A 21 14.70 4.10 -12.81
C SER A 21 14.30 5.57 -12.93
N LYS A 22 13.60 6.11 -11.92
CA LYS A 22 13.24 7.53 -11.81
C LYS A 22 14.31 8.38 -11.10
N GLY A 23 15.48 7.81 -10.79
CA GLY A 23 16.60 8.51 -10.18
C GLY A 23 16.62 8.52 -8.65
N TYR A 24 15.74 7.80 -7.97
CA TYR A 24 15.78 7.62 -6.51
C TYR A 24 16.70 6.47 -6.13
N ILE A 25 17.82 6.77 -5.49
CA ILE A 25 18.91 5.84 -5.18
C ILE A 25 19.10 5.78 -3.66
N GLN A 26 18.98 4.57 -3.10
CA GLN A 26 19.17 4.31 -1.68
C GLN A 26 20.53 4.86 -1.21
N GLY A 27 20.54 5.59 -0.09
CA GLY A 27 21.75 6.17 0.50
C GLY A 27 22.30 7.40 -0.22
N LYS A 28 21.65 7.87 -1.30
CA LYS A 28 21.96 9.16 -1.95
C LYS A 28 20.84 10.17 -1.75
N ASN A 29 19.64 9.83 -2.24
CA ASN A 29 18.46 10.70 -2.25
C ASN A 29 17.17 9.92 -1.95
N LEU A 30 17.31 8.69 -1.45
CA LEU A 30 16.23 7.85 -0.98
C LEU A 30 16.71 7.14 0.29
N ASP A 31 15.88 7.18 1.32
CA ASP A 31 15.95 6.23 2.43
C ASP A 31 14.67 5.39 2.45
N PHE A 32 14.82 4.09 2.22
CA PHE A 32 13.73 3.13 2.16
C PHE A 32 13.81 2.17 3.34
N ASP A 33 12.87 2.30 4.28
CA ASP A 33 12.64 1.28 5.30
C ASP A 33 11.47 0.36 4.93
N TYR A 34 11.58 -0.91 5.34
CA TYR A 34 10.60 -1.94 5.09
C TYR A 34 10.37 -2.79 6.34
N LYS A 35 9.10 -2.83 6.78
CA LYS A 35 8.62 -3.73 7.82
C LYS A 35 7.46 -4.57 7.30
N THR A 36 7.37 -5.79 7.79
CA THR A 36 6.25 -6.71 7.52
C THR A 36 5.49 -6.99 8.80
N ALA A 37 4.15 -6.95 8.70
CA ALA A 37 3.26 -7.33 9.80
C ALA A 37 3.10 -8.86 9.95
N GLN A 38 3.67 -9.65 9.02
CA GLN A 38 3.59 -11.12 9.01
C GLN A 38 2.15 -11.65 9.15
N GLY A 39 1.19 -10.96 8.53
CA GLY A 39 -0.23 -11.33 8.56
C GLY A 39 -0.97 -10.96 9.86
N ASN A 40 -0.31 -10.32 10.83
CA ASN A 40 -0.92 -9.91 12.08
C ASN A 40 -1.35 -8.42 12.04
N PRO A 41 -2.66 -8.11 12.07
CA PRO A 41 -3.14 -6.72 12.04
C PRO A 41 -2.68 -5.87 13.23
N ALA A 42 -2.46 -6.45 14.42
CA ALA A 42 -1.97 -5.70 15.57
C ALA A 42 -0.53 -5.22 15.36
N ILE A 43 0.31 -6.03 14.72
CA ILE A 43 1.68 -5.65 14.34
C ILE A 43 1.62 -4.54 13.28
N ALA A 44 0.70 -4.59 12.33
CA ALA A 44 0.52 -3.53 11.34
C ALA A 44 0.21 -2.17 11.99
N VAL A 45 -0.62 -2.14 13.05
CA VAL A 45 -0.90 -0.91 13.82
C VAL A 45 0.34 -0.40 14.55
N GLN A 46 1.13 -1.29 15.14
CA GLN A 46 2.38 -0.91 15.82
C GLN A 46 3.39 -0.31 14.83
N ILE A 47 3.59 -0.95 13.67
CA ILE A 47 4.44 -0.46 12.59
C ILE A 47 3.96 0.91 12.11
N ALA A 48 2.66 1.08 11.86
CA ALA A 48 2.11 2.35 11.41
C ALA A 48 2.38 3.49 12.40
N ARG A 49 2.19 3.25 13.70
CA ARG A 49 2.50 4.24 14.75
C ARG A 49 3.99 4.57 14.83
N GLN A 50 4.85 3.58 14.64
CA GLN A 50 6.29 3.80 14.59
C GLN A 50 6.66 4.72 13.42
N TYR A 51 6.22 4.38 12.21
CA TYR A 51 6.56 5.18 11.05
C TYR A 51 6.03 6.61 11.11
N VAL A 52 4.83 6.84 11.65
CA VAL A 52 4.33 8.22 11.83
C VAL A 52 5.24 9.05 12.76
N ARG A 53 5.85 8.43 13.78
CA ARG A 53 6.80 9.14 14.67
C ARG A 53 8.14 9.44 13.99
N GLU A 54 8.55 8.61 13.05
CA GLU A 54 9.77 8.80 12.25
C GLU A 54 9.60 9.87 11.17
N LYS A 55 8.36 10.34 10.94
CA LYS A 55 8.01 11.45 10.02
C LYS A 55 8.56 11.25 8.59
N PRO A 56 8.30 10.12 7.92
CA PRO A 56 8.69 9.93 6.53
C PRO A 56 7.92 10.86 5.60
N ASP A 57 8.48 11.11 4.43
CA ASP A 57 7.84 11.91 3.39
C ASP A 57 6.61 11.21 2.79
N VAL A 58 6.66 9.87 2.69
CA VAL A 58 5.59 9.04 2.12
C VAL A 58 5.52 7.70 2.85
N LEU A 59 4.29 7.25 3.14
CA LEU A 59 4.01 5.93 3.68
C LEU A 59 3.41 5.03 2.60
N VAL A 60 3.91 3.79 2.49
CA VAL A 60 3.39 2.83 1.51
C VAL A 60 2.70 1.66 2.20
N GLY A 61 1.39 1.56 2.02
CA GLY A 61 0.58 0.45 2.54
C GLY A 61 0.46 -0.68 1.54
N ILE A 62 0.98 -1.86 1.88
CA ILE A 62 0.85 -3.07 1.06
C ILE A 62 -0.19 -3.98 1.72
N ALA A 63 -1.24 -4.30 0.94
CA ALA A 63 -2.45 -4.99 1.37
C ALA A 63 -3.38 -4.16 2.28
N THR A 64 -4.66 -4.52 2.24
CA THR A 64 -5.76 -3.81 2.93
C THR A 64 -5.52 -3.54 4.43
N PRO A 65 -5.16 -4.52 5.28
CA PRO A 65 -5.02 -4.27 6.73
C PRO A 65 -3.89 -3.30 7.06
N THR A 66 -2.78 -3.37 6.32
CA THR A 66 -1.65 -2.43 6.49
C THR A 66 -2.04 -1.02 6.06
N ALA A 67 -2.72 -0.89 4.91
CA ALA A 67 -3.19 0.40 4.42
C ALA A 67 -4.19 1.04 5.40
N GLN A 68 -5.11 0.27 5.97
CA GLN A 68 -6.04 0.76 7.00
C GLN A 68 -5.31 1.25 8.24
N ALA A 69 -4.32 0.51 8.74
CA ALA A 69 -3.51 0.92 9.88
C ALA A 69 -2.80 2.25 9.63
N LEU A 70 -2.23 2.44 8.44
CA LEU A 70 -1.57 3.69 8.04
C LEU A 70 -2.56 4.85 7.92
N VAL A 71 -3.72 4.67 7.29
CA VAL A 71 -4.73 5.74 7.16
C VAL A 71 -5.27 6.19 8.52
N VAL A 72 -5.38 5.28 9.49
CA VAL A 72 -5.78 5.60 10.85
C VAL A 72 -4.69 6.41 11.57
N ALA A 73 -3.42 6.02 11.43
CA ALA A 73 -2.30 6.63 12.13
C ALA A 73 -1.81 7.95 11.49
N ALA A 74 -1.78 8.03 10.17
CA ALA A 74 -1.19 9.12 9.40
C ALA A 74 -2.26 10.09 8.90
N ARG A 75 -2.38 11.25 9.58
CA ARG A 75 -3.36 12.29 9.22
C ARG A 75 -2.84 13.29 8.19
N SER A 76 -1.54 13.60 8.23
CA SER A 76 -0.91 14.61 7.37
C SER A 76 0.12 14.04 6.41
N ILE A 77 0.71 12.87 6.72
CA ILE A 77 1.71 12.23 5.87
C ILE A 77 1.01 11.54 4.69
N PRO A 78 1.42 11.77 3.43
CA PRO A 78 0.89 11.06 2.27
C PRO A 78 0.96 9.53 2.42
N VAL A 79 -0.15 8.85 2.18
CA VAL A 79 -0.26 7.38 2.18
C VAL A 79 -0.55 6.89 0.77
N VAL A 80 0.30 6.02 0.25
CA VAL A 80 0.12 5.34 -1.05
C VAL A 80 -0.18 3.86 -0.81
N PHE A 81 -1.36 3.37 -1.18
CA PHE A 81 -1.71 1.95 -1.06
C PHE A 81 -1.45 1.16 -2.36
N THR A 82 -1.26 -0.14 -2.22
CA THR A 82 -1.21 -1.11 -3.33
C THR A 82 -1.76 -2.45 -2.88
N ALA A 83 -2.15 -3.30 -3.84
CA ALA A 83 -2.68 -4.62 -3.55
C ALA A 83 -3.91 -4.54 -2.60
N VAL A 84 -4.75 -3.54 -2.86
CA VAL A 84 -6.01 -3.32 -2.14
C VAL A 84 -7.14 -3.53 -3.13
N THR A 85 -7.98 -4.52 -2.87
CA THR A 85 -9.04 -4.88 -3.81
C THR A 85 -10.12 -3.82 -3.88
N ASP A 86 -10.74 -3.47 -2.76
CA ASP A 86 -11.74 -2.40 -2.70
C ASP A 86 -11.32 -1.30 -1.72
N PRO A 87 -10.63 -0.24 -2.18
CA PRO A 87 -10.17 0.84 -1.30
C PRO A 87 -11.32 1.74 -0.81
N VAL A 88 -12.47 1.75 -1.47
CA VAL A 88 -13.67 2.51 -1.03
C VAL A 88 -14.37 1.73 0.09
N GLY A 89 -14.66 0.45 -0.13
CA GLY A 89 -15.24 -0.43 0.89
C GLY A 89 -14.33 -0.62 2.11
N ALA A 90 -13.01 -0.62 1.91
CA ALA A 90 -12.03 -0.62 2.99
C ALA A 90 -11.90 0.73 3.73
N LYS A 91 -12.66 1.76 3.31
CA LYS A 91 -12.69 3.12 3.86
C LYS A 91 -11.34 3.84 3.82
N LEU A 92 -10.47 3.49 2.86
CA LEU A 92 -9.19 4.17 2.65
C LEU A 92 -9.40 5.52 1.95
N VAL A 93 -10.32 5.55 0.99
CA VAL A 93 -10.62 6.72 0.15
C VAL A 93 -12.13 6.91 0.03
N LYS A 94 -12.58 8.14 -0.25
CA LYS A 94 -14.01 8.41 -0.48
C LYS A 94 -14.50 7.90 -1.83
N SER A 95 -13.66 7.99 -2.85
CA SER A 95 -13.94 7.52 -4.21
C SER A 95 -12.62 7.22 -4.93
N LEU A 96 -12.68 6.46 -6.04
CA LEU A 96 -11.50 6.14 -6.84
C LEU A 96 -10.99 7.33 -7.66
N THR A 97 -11.89 8.20 -8.14
CA THR A 97 -11.54 9.36 -8.96
C THR A 97 -11.11 10.57 -8.12
N GLN A 98 -11.68 10.71 -6.93
CA GLN A 98 -11.37 11.78 -5.98
C GLN A 98 -11.25 11.20 -4.57
N PRO A 99 -10.04 10.77 -4.15
CA PRO A 99 -9.87 10.09 -2.88
C PRO A 99 -10.08 11.00 -1.65
N GLY A 100 -9.90 12.32 -1.83
CA GLY A 100 -10.40 13.38 -0.93
C GLY A 100 -9.63 13.59 0.38
N LYS A 101 -8.50 12.88 0.60
CA LYS A 101 -7.60 13.02 1.77
C LYS A 101 -6.14 12.87 1.32
N ASN A 102 -5.23 12.70 2.28
CA ASN A 102 -3.81 12.36 2.09
C ASN A 102 -3.56 10.92 1.61
N VAL A 103 -4.55 10.25 0.99
CA VAL A 103 -4.50 8.82 0.67
C VAL A 103 -4.75 8.63 -0.82
N THR A 104 -3.89 7.86 -1.50
CA THR A 104 -4.02 7.50 -2.92
C THR A 104 -3.41 6.11 -3.15
N GLY A 105 -3.51 5.53 -4.35
CA GLY A 105 -2.89 4.25 -4.63
C GLY A 105 -3.47 3.49 -5.82
N PHE A 106 -3.15 2.20 -5.86
CA PHE A 106 -3.56 1.27 -6.92
C PHE A 106 -4.41 0.15 -6.35
N SER A 107 -5.57 -0.09 -6.97
CA SER A 107 -6.42 -1.24 -6.68
C SER A 107 -6.00 -2.45 -7.53
N ASP A 108 -6.10 -3.66 -6.96
CA ASP A 108 -5.94 -4.93 -7.67
C ASP A 108 -7.27 -5.64 -7.93
N LEU A 109 -8.38 -4.88 -7.95
CA LEU A 109 -9.71 -5.40 -8.27
C LEU A 109 -9.72 -6.05 -9.66
N SER A 110 -9.90 -7.37 -9.68
CA SER A 110 -10.08 -8.12 -10.91
C SER A 110 -11.46 -7.83 -11.51
N PRO A 111 -11.58 -7.61 -12.84
CA PRO A 111 -12.85 -7.36 -13.50
C PRO A 111 -13.63 -8.68 -13.68
N VAL A 112 -14.01 -9.31 -12.57
CA VAL A 112 -14.68 -10.63 -12.57
C VAL A 112 -15.90 -10.61 -13.47
N ASN A 113 -16.71 -9.55 -13.43
CA ASN A 113 -17.90 -9.40 -14.28
C ASN A 113 -17.59 -9.48 -15.78
N GLN A 114 -16.45 -8.95 -16.23
CA GLN A 114 -16.02 -9.06 -17.62
C GLN A 114 -15.57 -10.48 -17.94
N HIS A 115 -14.90 -11.16 -17.00
CA HIS A 115 -14.47 -12.55 -17.18
C HIS A 115 -15.65 -13.51 -17.31
N VAL A 116 -16.71 -13.34 -16.52
CA VAL A 116 -17.90 -14.20 -16.61
C VAL A 116 -18.70 -13.92 -17.89
N ALA A 117 -18.71 -12.67 -18.36
CA ALA A 117 -19.41 -12.29 -19.59
C ALA A 117 -18.79 -12.87 -20.87
N THR A 118 -17.48 -13.15 -20.88
CA THR A 118 -16.80 -13.86 -21.99
C THR A 118 -16.93 -15.38 -21.93
N ALA A 119 -17.52 -15.94 -20.86
CA ALA A 119 -17.69 -17.38 -20.67
C ALA A 119 -19.09 -17.89 -21.10
N LEU A 120 -19.92 -17.03 -21.68
CA LEU A 120 -21.22 -17.32 -22.28
C LEU A 120 -21.22 -16.85 -23.75
#